data_AF-A0A7C6CPN3-F1
#
_entry.id   AF-A0A7C6CPN3-F1
#
_cell.length_a   1.000
_cell.length_b   1.000
_cell.length_c   1.000
_cell.angle_alpha   90.00
_cell.angle_beta   90.00
_cell.angle_gamma   90.00
#
_symmetry.space_group_name_H-M   'P 1'
#
loop_
_entity.id
_entity.type
_entity.pdbx_description
1 polymer ?
#
loop_
_entity_poly.entity_id
_entity_poly.type
_entity_poly.pdbx_seq_one_letter_code
_entity_poly.pdbx_strand_id
1 'polypeptide(L)'
;MTNKNIYRSLGGLDPELIMKAAPAEKVQKKKKNAWVKWASMAACFALLVSASLWLFVPDLGTSEHVAIYTSIKFGDVYSASYSQVNDMSNFEKLTLESKIGDLYLETETQKFYKIKGHDDIAQLIVVSDDGDTHLFRFSNMDYWESDVEPFNFAFVLENIFNVKNADDIKSIRFEKASFSKTDISKKVKVNTVTVTDDEQLGKLYEIFGSLDDTKIEFTKYIDHRCEEYLNGTLPLSIQTIRKVTMEFENGTSIELRFDPYYKNLRLKNTNSFEGFAEEDLNWLIEIADINMDHVDYGTVFDEFNEGGEEVTDRPRPAN
;
A
#
# COMPACT_ATOMS: atom_id res chain seq x y z
N MET A 1 79.72 2.77 -47.21
CA MET A 1 80.15 4.12 -46.79
C MET A 1 79.39 4.49 -45.53
N THR A 2 80.11 4.75 -44.44
CA THR A 2 79.56 4.94 -43.08
C THR A 2 79.09 6.38 -42.86
N ASN A 3 77.91 6.50 -42.22
CA ASN A 3 77.08 7.68 -41.97
C ASN A 3 77.66 8.65 -40.90
N LYS A 4 79.00 8.79 -40.83
CA LYS A 4 79.70 9.60 -39.82
C LYS A 4 80.33 10.89 -40.38
N ASN A 5 80.14 11.18 -41.68
CA ASN A 5 80.73 12.36 -42.32
C ASN A 5 79.75 13.49 -42.68
N ILE A 6 78.45 13.36 -42.40
CA ILE A 6 77.46 14.42 -42.69
C ILE A 6 77.36 15.44 -41.54
N TYR A 7 77.55 15.01 -40.29
CA TYR A 7 77.47 15.90 -39.13
C TYR A 7 78.65 16.87 -38.99
N ARG A 8 79.75 16.64 -39.72
CA ARG A 8 80.94 17.51 -39.69
C ARG A 8 80.86 18.69 -40.68
N SER A 9 79.90 18.67 -41.59
CA SER A 9 79.69 19.69 -42.63
C SER A 9 78.52 20.64 -42.35
N LEU A 10 77.80 20.47 -41.23
CA LEU A 10 76.73 21.37 -40.78
C LEU A 10 77.09 22.19 -39.52
N GLY A 11 78.35 22.07 -39.05
CA GLY A 11 78.89 22.79 -37.88
C GLY A 11 79.22 24.25 -38.17
N GLY A 12 78.22 25.04 -38.58
CA GLY A 12 78.38 26.47 -38.86
C GLY A 12 77.09 27.24 -39.16
N LEU A 13 75.91 26.68 -38.87
CA LEU A 13 74.63 27.40 -39.00
C LEU A 13 74.26 28.03 -37.65
N ASP A 14 74.29 29.36 -37.63
CA ASP A 14 73.92 30.20 -36.49
C ASP A 14 72.44 29.96 -36.07
N PRO A 15 72.17 29.57 -34.81
CA PRO A 15 70.82 29.33 -34.30
C PRO A 15 69.87 30.52 -34.49
N GLU A 16 70.37 31.76 -34.54
CA GLU A 16 69.52 32.94 -34.71
C GLU A 16 68.86 33.03 -36.09
N LEU A 17 69.51 32.50 -37.14
CA LEU A 17 68.96 32.50 -38.50
C LEU A 17 67.83 31.48 -38.68
N ILE A 18 67.85 30.38 -37.91
CA ILE A 18 66.79 29.37 -37.90
C ILE A 18 65.56 29.91 -37.15
N MET A 19 65.77 30.68 -36.06
CA MET A 19 64.68 31.24 -35.27
C MET A 19 63.93 32.39 -35.96
N LYS A 20 64.59 33.14 -36.86
CA LYS A 20 63.97 34.23 -37.65
C LYS A 20 63.30 33.77 -38.95
N ALA A 21 63.49 32.53 -39.37
CA ALA A 21 62.95 31.98 -40.61
C ALA A 21 61.72 31.06 -40.43
N ALA A 22 61.24 30.86 -39.20
CA ALA A 22 60.00 30.11 -38.96
C ALA A 22 58.78 31.00 -39.27
N PRO A 23 57.98 30.70 -40.31
CA PRO A 23 56.77 31.45 -40.59
C PRO A 23 55.78 31.25 -39.44
N ALA A 24 55.16 32.34 -38.99
CA ALA A 24 54.13 32.35 -37.96
C ALA A 24 52.90 31.53 -38.41
N GLU A 25 52.94 30.21 -38.19
CA GLU A 25 51.77 29.36 -38.24
C GLU A 25 50.84 29.80 -37.11
N LYS A 26 49.78 30.52 -37.48
CA LYS A 26 48.60 30.74 -36.65
C LYS A 26 47.98 29.37 -36.35
N VAL A 27 48.46 28.71 -35.30
CA VAL A 27 47.79 27.57 -34.68
C VAL A 27 46.45 28.08 -34.15
N GLN A 28 45.39 27.95 -34.96
CA GLN A 28 44.03 28.10 -34.47
C GLN A 28 43.79 27.03 -33.41
N LYS A 29 43.99 27.39 -32.14
CA LYS A 29 43.51 26.59 -31.01
C LYS A 29 41.99 26.55 -31.12
N LYS A 30 41.43 25.50 -31.72
CA LYS A 30 40.01 25.17 -31.60
C LYS A 30 39.68 25.16 -30.10
N LYS A 31 38.97 26.18 -29.62
CA LYS A 31 38.35 26.19 -28.28
C LYS A 31 37.54 24.91 -28.19
N LYS A 32 38.04 23.90 -27.47
CA LYS A 32 37.28 22.68 -27.21
C LYS A 32 36.13 23.10 -26.29
N ASN A 33 34.93 23.12 -26.86
CA ASN A 33 33.70 23.59 -26.23
C ASN A 33 33.39 22.76 -24.98
N ALA A 34 33.86 23.21 -23.82
CA ALA A 34 33.46 22.67 -22.52
C ALA A 34 31.93 22.63 -22.38
N TRP A 35 31.23 23.58 -23.00
CA TRP A 35 29.77 23.66 -23.07
C TRP A 35 29.09 22.39 -23.63
N VAL A 36 29.68 21.74 -24.64
CA VAL A 36 29.12 20.49 -25.21
C VAL A 36 29.28 19.32 -24.24
N LYS A 37 30.36 19.31 -23.44
CA LYS A 37 30.56 18.29 -22.40
C LYS A 37 29.54 18.46 -21.27
N TRP A 38 29.30 19.69 -20.82
CA TRP A 38 28.28 19.99 -19.81
C TRP A 38 26.85 19.69 -20.31
N ALA A 39 26.54 20.02 -21.57
CA ALA A 39 25.24 19.70 -22.18
C ALA A 39 25.02 18.19 -22.29
N SER A 40 26.03 17.42 -22.70
CA SER A 40 25.94 15.95 -22.75
C SER A 40 25.75 15.33 -21.36
N MET A 41 26.45 15.83 -20.34
CA MET A 41 26.28 15.33 -18.96
C MET A 41 24.89 15.67 -18.41
N ALA A 42 24.37 16.88 -18.70
CA ALA A 42 23.01 17.28 -18.31
C ALA A 42 21.94 16.43 -19.00
N ALA A 43 22.11 16.09 -20.29
CA ALA A 43 21.20 15.22 -21.01
C ALA A 43 21.21 13.79 -20.45
N CYS A 44 22.38 13.22 -20.15
CA CYS A 44 22.47 11.91 -19.50
C CYS A 44 21.82 11.92 -18.11
N PHE A 45 22.03 12.99 -17.32
CA PHE A 45 21.38 13.14 -16.03
C PHE A 45 19.85 13.26 -16.16
N ALA A 46 19.37 14.05 -17.12
CA ALA A 46 17.93 14.17 -17.39
C ALA A 46 17.31 12.83 -17.81
N LEU A 47 18.00 12.04 -18.63
CA LEU A 47 17.55 10.70 -19.04
C LEU A 47 17.52 9.71 -17.87
N LEU A 48 18.53 9.74 -16.99
CA LEU A 48 18.56 8.91 -15.79
C LEU A 48 17.43 9.29 -14.83
N VAL A 49 17.19 10.58 -14.63
CA VAL A 49 16.09 11.08 -13.81
C VAL A 49 14.75 10.67 -14.42
N SER A 50 14.54 10.86 -15.72
CA SER A 50 13.28 10.44 -16.37
C SER A 50 13.06 8.93 -16.31
N ALA A 51 14.11 8.13 -16.52
CA ALA A 51 14.02 6.67 -16.42
C ALA A 51 13.72 6.22 -14.99
N SER A 52 14.35 6.84 -13.99
CA SER A 52 14.06 6.55 -12.58
C SER A 52 12.62 6.92 -12.20
N LEU A 53 12.13 8.08 -12.64
CA LEU A 53 10.74 8.48 -12.41
C LEU A 53 9.77 7.50 -13.08
N TRP A 54 10.06 7.07 -14.31
CA TRP A 54 9.23 6.07 -15.00
C TRP A 54 9.23 4.70 -14.31
N LEU A 55 10.33 4.28 -13.69
CA LEU A 55 10.40 3.01 -12.99
C LEU A 55 9.59 3.00 -11.68
N PHE A 56 9.59 4.10 -10.94
CA PHE A 56 9.03 4.18 -9.58
C PHE A 56 7.66 4.86 -9.48
N VAL A 57 7.23 5.60 -10.50
CA VAL A 57 5.88 6.16 -10.53
C VAL A 57 4.92 5.04 -10.99
N PRO A 58 3.90 4.70 -10.19
CA PRO A 58 2.87 3.76 -10.64
C PRO A 58 2.20 4.30 -11.89
N ASP A 59 1.90 3.41 -12.82
CA ASP A 59 1.26 3.77 -14.08
C ASP A 59 -0.14 4.30 -13.79
N LEU A 60 -0.28 5.62 -13.69
CA LEU A 60 -1.56 6.34 -13.49
C LEU A 60 -2.38 6.38 -14.79
N GLY A 61 -2.26 5.35 -15.63
CA GLY A 61 -2.92 5.23 -16.92
C GLY A 61 -4.41 5.56 -16.79
N THR A 62 -4.91 6.33 -17.76
CA THR A 62 -6.31 6.79 -17.86
C THR A 62 -7.31 5.66 -18.17
N SER A 63 -6.95 4.40 -17.93
CA SER A 63 -7.84 3.26 -18.13
C SER A 63 -8.82 3.20 -16.97
N GLU A 64 -10.11 3.08 -17.29
CA GLU A 64 -11.12 2.60 -16.34
C GLU A 64 -10.53 1.43 -15.55
N HIS A 65 -10.34 1.61 -14.24
CA HIS A 65 -9.83 0.55 -13.38
C HIS A 65 -10.92 -0.53 -13.28
N VAL A 66 -10.88 -1.52 -14.17
CA VAL A 66 -11.68 -2.73 -14.00
C VAL A 66 -11.06 -3.48 -12.84
N ALA A 67 -11.80 -3.60 -11.74
CA ALA A 67 -11.38 -4.39 -10.61
C ALA A 67 -11.52 -5.87 -10.98
N ILE A 68 -10.39 -6.56 -11.09
CA ILE A 68 -10.33 -7.99 -11.39
C ILE A 68 -10.25 -8.74 -10.06
N TYR A 69 -11.14 -9.71 -9.91
CA TYR A 69 -11.25 -10.54 -8.72
C TYR A 69 -11.14 -12.03 -9.09
N THR A 70 -10.61 -12.81 -8.16
CA THR A 70 -10.63 -14.28 -8.24
C THR A 70 -10.89 -14.84 -6.85
N SER A 71 -11.47 -16.03 -6.75
CA SER A 71 -11.82 -16.66 -5.49
C SER A 71 -11.29 -18.10 -5.44
N ILE A 72 -10.68 -18.45 -4.32
CA ILE A 72 -10.10 -19.76 -4.04
C ILE A 72 -10.92 -20.41 -2.95
N LYS A 73 -11.37 -21.66 -3.17
CA LYS A 73 -12.15 -22.42 -2.18
C LYS A 73 -11.27 -22.96 -1.05
N PHE A 74 -11.81 -22.90 0.16
CA PHE A 74 -11.23 -23.47 1.38
C PHE A 74 -12.19 -24.50 1.96
N GLY A 75 -11.77 -25.76 1.93
CA GLY A 75 -12.67 -26.88 2.22
C GLY A 75 -13.88 -26.87 1.30
N ASP A 76 -15.02 -27.32 1.82
CA ASP A 76 -16.27 -27.40 1.06
C ASP A 76 -17.10 -26.11 1.12
N VAL A 77 -16.78 -25.21 2.05
CA VAL A 77 -17.75 -24.22 2.54
C VAL A 77 -17.28 -22.78 2.38
N TYR A 78 -15.97 -22.53 2.51
CA TYR A 78 -15.43 -21.19 2.49
C TYR A 78 -14.75 -20.87 1.16
N SER A 79 -14.57 -19.59 0.87
CA SER A 79 -13.66 -19.10 -0.17
C SER A 79 -12.99 -17.81 0.24
N ALA A 80 -11.71 -17.70 -0.10
CA ALA A 80 -10.98 -16.44 -0.03
C ALA A 80 -11.04 -15.76 -1.39
N SER A 81 -11.46 -14.50 -1.44
CA SER A 81 -11.36 -13.69 -2.65
C SER A 81 -10.16 -12.77 -2.61
N TYR A 82 -9.63 -12.54 -3.80
CA TYR A 82 -8.43 -11.79 -4.06
C TYR A 82 -8.73 -10.70 -5.09
N SER A 83 -8.11 -9.55 -4.90
CA SER A 83 -8.17 -8.44 -5.86
C SER A 83 -6.81 -8.24 -6.52
N GLN A 84 -6.81 -8.01 -7.82
CA GLN A 84 -5.60 -7.65 -8.54
C GLN A 84 -5.05 -6.31 -8.04
N VAL A 85 -3.74 -6.26 -7.79
CA VAL A 85 -3.02 -5.04 -7.41
C VAL A 85 -2.71 -4.23 -8.67
N ASN A 86 -3.46 -3.15 -8.87
CA ASN A 86 -3.38 -2.32 -10.08
C ASN A 86 -2.42 -1.12 -9.96
N ASP A 87 -2.07 -0.72 -8.75
CA ASP A 87 -1.25 0.45 -8.43
C ASP A 87 0.26 0.14 -8.29
N MET A 88 0.74 -0.93 -8.93
CA MET A 88 2.16 -1.29 -8.93
C MET A 88 3.00 -0.34 -9.78
N SER A 89 4.21 -0.04 -9.30
CA SER A 89 5.26 0.61 -10.09
C SER A 89 5.70 -0.27 -11.27
N ASN A 90 6.26 0.35 -12.31
CA ASN A 90 6.79 -0.40 -13.46
C ASN A 90 7.93 -1.35 -13.04
N PHE A 91 8.73 -0.96 -12.05
CA PHE A 91 9.74 -1.84 -11.47
C PHE A 91 9.14 -3.08 -10.80
N GLU A 92 8.06 -2.93 -10.03
CA GLU A 92 7.37 -4.08 -9.41
C GLU A 92 6.76 -5.02 -10.44
N LYS A 93 6.14 -4.47 -11.50
CA LYS A 93 5.64 -5.26 -12.64
C LYS A 93 6.76 -6.07 -13.29
N LEU A 94 7.91 -5.45 -13.58
CA LEU A 94 9.05 -6.10 -14.22
C LEU A 94 9.76 -7.14 -13.33
N THR A 95 9.62 -7.04 -12.01
CA THR A 95 10.28 -7.94 -11.07
C THR A 95 9.37 -9.06 -10.57
N LEU A 96 8.10 -9.07 -10.97
CA LEU A 96 7.11 -10.02 -10.47
C LEU A 96 7.47 -11.47 -10.78
N GLU A 97 7.93 -11.76 -11.99
CA GLU A 97 8.38 -13.10 -12.40
C GLU A 97 9.51 -13.64 -11.50
N SER A 98 10.42 -12.76 -11.06
CA SER A 98 11.53 -13.15 -10.17
C SER A 98 11.08 -13.50 -8.75
N LYS A 99 9.84 -13.13 -8.40
CA LYS A 99 9.20 -13.40 -7.11
C LYS A 99 8.29 -14.62 -7.14
N ILE A 100 8.18 -15.33 -8.26
CA ILE A 100 7.41 -16.59 -8.34
C ILE A 100 8.04 -17.63 -7.40
N GLY A 101 7.24 -18.10 -6.45
CA GLY A 101 7.58 -19.18 -5.52
C GLY A 101 6.93 -20.49 -5.94
N ASP A 102 6.48 -21.25 -4.94
CA ASP A 102 5.87 -22.56 -5.16
C ASP A 102 4.47 -22.44 -5.78
N LEU A 103 4.15 -23.37 -6.68
CA LEU A 103 2.80 -23.51 -7.23
C LEU A 103 1.83 -23.86 -6.10
N TYR A 104 0.79 -23.05 -5.95
CA TYR A 104 -0.26 -23.24 -4.96
C TYR A 104 -1.50 -23.91 -5.55
N LEU A 105 -1.97 -23.42 -6.70
CA LEU A 105 -3.17 -23.92 -7.37
C LEU A 105 -3.01 -23.77 -8.90
N GLU A 106 -3.55 -24.72 -9.65
CA GLU A 106 -3.66 -24.68 -11.11
C GLU A 106 -5.11 -24.93 -11.51
N THR A 107 -5.66 -24.02 -12.31
CA THR A 107 -6.98 -24.15 -12.94
C THR A 107 -6.79 -24.43 -14.43
N GLU A 108 -7.89 -24.56 -15.18
CA GLU A 108 -7.82 -24.74 -16.63
C GLU A 108 -7.17 -23.55 -17.35
N THR A 109 -7.23 -22.35 -16.76
CA THR A 109 -6.83 -21.10 -17.43
C THR A 109 -5.78 -20.26 -16.69
N GLN A 110 -5.43 -20.65 -15.47
CA GLN A 110 -4.59 -19.85 -14.58
C GLN A 110 -3.74 -20.73 -13.66
N LYS A 111 -2.53 -20.26 -13.37
CA LYS A 111 -1.65 -20.83 -12.35
C LYS A 111 -1.39 -19.82 -11.25
N PHE A 112 -1.59 -20.24 -10.01
CA PHE A 112 -1.45 -19.42 -8.82
C PHE A 112 -0.20 -19.86 -8.07
N TYR A 113 0.72 -18.94 -7.85
CA TYR A 113 1.98 -19.17 -7.16
C TYR A 113 2.03 -18.34 -5.88
N LYS A 114 2.64 -18.90 -4.84
CA LYS A 114 3.01 -18.11 -3.66
C LYS A 114 4.13 -17.13 -4.01
N ILE A 115 4.28 -16.10 -3.18
CA ILE A 115 5.47 -15.26 -3.24
C ILE A 115 6.68 -16.08 -2.78
N LYS A 116 7.78 -15.98 -3.50
CA LYS A 116 9.03 -16.65 -3.15
C LYS A 116 9.48 -16.27 -1.74
N GLY A 117 9.69 -17.27 -0.89
CA GLY A 117 10.08 -17.10 0.51
C GLY A 117 8.90 -16.86 1.46
N HIS A 118 7.66 -16.92 0.96
CA HIS A 118 6.44 -16.85 1.75
C HIS A 118 5.74 -18.20 1.76
N ASP A 119 5.32 -18.64 2.96
CA ASP A 119 4.49 -19.83 3.13
C ASP A 119 3.01 -19.50 3.21
N ASP A 120 2.68 -18.22 3.43
CA ASP A 120 1.32 -17.69 3.41
C ASP A 120 0.78 -17.53 1.99
N ILE A 121 -0.49 -17.15 1.90
CA ILE A 121 -1.18 -16.86 0.64
C ILE A 121 -1.84 -15.48 0.68
N ALA A 122 -1.40 -14.58 1.56
CA ALA A 122 -1.94 -13.23 1.62
C ALA A 122 -1.76 -12.48 0.29
N GLN A 123 -0.75 -12.89 -0.48
CA GLN A 123 -0.52 -12.47 -1.85
C GLN A 123 -0.21 -13.68 -2.75
N LEU A 124 -0.75 -13.65 -3.95
CA LEU A 124 -0.54 -14.68 -4.97
C LEU A 124 -0.10 -14.03 -6.28
N ILE A 125 0.83 -14.68 -6.96
CA ILE A 125 1.16 -14.37 -8.34
C ILE A 125 0.33 -15.26 -9.24
N VAL A 126 -0.51 -14.66 -10.08
CA VAL A 126 -1.34 -15.36 -11.04
C VAL A 126 -0.73 -15.21 -12.41
N VAL A 127 -0.45 -16.35 -13.05
CA VAL A 127 0.00 -16.43 -14.44
C VAL A 127 -1.16 -16.94 -15.29
N SER A 128 -1.60 -16.10 -16.22
CA SER A 128 -2.64 -16.39 -17.20
C SER A 128 -2.11 -17.31 -18.32
N ASP A 129 -3.00 -17.93 -19.10
CA ASP A 129 -2.65 -18.83 -20.21
C ASP A 129 -1.75 -18.20 -21.30
N ASP A 130 -1.86 -16.89 -21.49
CA ASP A 130 -1.03 -16.10 -22.40
C ASP A 130 0.36 -15.78 -21.85
N GLY A 131 0.62 -16.14 -20.58
CA GLY A 131 1.87 -15.89 -19.87
C GLY A 131 1.90 -14.58 -19.09
N ASP A 132 0.82 -13.79 -19.12
CA ASP A 132 0.77 -12.53 -18.38
C ASP A 132 0.73 -12.81 -16.86
N THR A 133 1.53 -12.03 -16.13
CA THR A 133 1.73 -12.21 -14.69
C THR A 133 1.13 -11.04 -13.91
N HIS A 134 0.28 -11.35 -12.94
CA HIS A 134 -0.44 -10.39 -12.12
C HIS A 134 -0.27 -10.68 -10.63
N LEU A 135 -0.20 -9.63 -9.81
CA LEU A 135 -0.20 -9.75 -8.36
C LEU A 135 -1.64 -9.64 -7.85
N PHE A 136 -2.05 -10.59 -7.04
CA PHE A 136 -3.33 -10.62 -6.36
C PHE A 136 -3.12 -10.54 -4.85
N ARG A 137 -3.94 -9.77 -4.15
CA ARG A 137 -3.91 -9.62 -2.70
C ARG A 137 -5.23 -10.08 -2.11
N PHE A 138 -5.15 -10.80 -0.99
CA PHE A 138 -6.32 -11.21 -0.23
C PHE A 138 -7.18 -9.99 0.12
N SER A 139 -8.49 -10.13 -0.10
CA SER A 139 -9.47 -9.06 0.11
C SER A 139 -10.52 -9.44 1.14
N ASN A 140 -11.05 -10.67 1.06
CA ASN A 140 -12.07 -11.14 1.99
C ASN A 140 -12.20 -12.65 2.00
N MET A 141 -12.92 -13.15 3.00
CA MET A 141 -13.37 -14.52 3.06
C MET A 141 -14.90 -14.56 3.09
N ASP A 142 -15.48 -15.44 2.30
CA ASP A 142 -16.92 -15.65 2.15
C ASP A 142 -17.27 -17.13 2.35
N TYR A 143 -18.53 -17.41 2.59
CA TYR A 143 -19.12 -18.75 2.58
C TYR A 143 -20.17 -18.85 1.47
N TRP A 144 -20.22 -20.02 0.82
CA TRP A 144 -21.10 -20.25 -0.34
C TRP A 144 -22.54 -20.60 0.05
N GLU A 145 -22.76 -21.02 1.29
CA GLU A 145 -24.05 -21.51 1.78
C GLU A 145 -24.57 -20.63 2.92
N SER A 146 -25.88 -20.44 3.02
CA SER A 146 -26.50 -19.53 4.00
C SER A 146 -26.45 -20.04 5.44
N ASP A 147 -26.22 -21.34 5.65
CA ASP A 147 -26.41 -22.03 6.93
C ASP A 147 -25.08 -22.48 7.56
N VAL A 148 -24.02 -21.74 7.23
CA VAL A 148 -22.64 -22.04 7.65
C VAL A 148 -22.34 -21.34 8.96
N GLU A 149 -21.71 -22.05 9.89
CA GLU A 149 -21.20 -21.44 11.11
C GLU A 149 -20.16 -20.35 10.77
N PRO A 150 -20.28 -19.15 11.38
CA PRO A 150 -19.32 -18.07 11.14
C PRO A 150 -17.93 -18.56 11.51
N PHE A 151 -16.94 -18.20 10.68
CA PHE A 151 -15.55 -18.41 11.01
C PHE A 151 -15.08 -17.26 11.88
N ASN A 152 -14.10 -17.53 12.75
CA ASN A 152 -13.48 -16.48 13.55
C ASN A 152 -12.28 -15.86 12.82
N PHE A 153 -11.80 -14.72 13.31
CA PHE A 153 -10.66 -14.05 12.69
C PHE A 153 -9.35 -14.87 12.80
N ALA A 154 -9.20 -15.72 13.82
CA ALA A 154 -8.07 -16.64 13.92
C ALA A 154 -8.00 -17.59 12.71
N PHE A 155 -9.15 -18.02 12.17
CA PHE A 155 -9.19 -18.81 10.95
C PHE A 155 -8.53 -18.08 9.77
N VAL A 156 -8.79 -16.77 9.62
CA VAL A 156 -8.18 -15.94 8.57
C VAL A 156 -6.67 -15.82 8.80
N LEU A 157 -6.25 -15.52 10.03
CA LEU A 157 -4.84 -15.42 10.40
C LEU A 157 -4.07 -16.70 10.07
N GLU A 158 -4.61 -17.86 10.44
CA GLU A 158 -3.96 -19.16 10.21
C GLU A 158 -3.94 -19.53 8.72
N ASN A 159 -5.08 -19.46 8.03
CA ASN A 159 -5.22 -20.03 6.70
C ASN A 159 -4.73 -19.09 5.58
N ILE A 160 -4.76 -17.78 5.80
CA ILE A 160 -4.34 -16.79 4.79
C ILE A 160 -2.95 -16.26 5.08
N PHE A 161 -2.68 -15.88 6.33
CA PHE A 161 -1.44 -15.21 6.73
C PHE A 161 -0.41 -16.16 7.36
N ASN A 162 -0.76 -17.44 7.56
CA ASN A 162 0.07 -18.45 8.23
C ASN A 162 0.54 -18.00 9.64
N VAL A 163 -0.36 -17.36 10.37
CA VAL A 163 -0.17 -16.88 11.75
C VAL A 163 -0.98 -17.79 12.68
N LYS A 164 -0.30 -18.57 13.51
CA LYS A 164 -0.92 -19.64 14.32
C LYS A 164 -1.00 -19.28 15.79
N ASN A 165 -0.19 -18.33 16.23
CA ASN A 165 -0.13 -17.86 17.60
C ASN A 165 0.45 -16.44 17.65
N ALA A 166 0.54 -15.89 18.86
CA ALA A 166 1.06 -14.55 19.08
C ALA A 166 2.56 -14.40 18.76
N ASP A 167 3.37 -15.47 18.85
CA ASP A 167 4.80 -15.43 18.54
C ASP A 167 5.06 -15.19 17.04
N ASP A 168 4.05 -15.45 16.18
CA ASP A 168 4.11 -15.14 14.75
C ASP A 168 3.82 -13.64 14.47
N ILE A 169 3.43 -12.87 15.50
CA ILE A 169 3.14 -11.44 15.39
C ILE A 169 4.33 -10.64 15.88
N LYS A 170 4.86 -9.80 14.99
CA LYS A 170 5.98 -8.92 15.30
C LYS A 170 5.54 -7.64 16.02
N SER A 171 4.44 -7.03 15.56
CA SER A 171 3.90 -5.83 16.19
C SER A 171 2.46 -5.56 15.78
N ILE A 172 1.74 -4.84 16.64
CA ILE A 172 0.41 -4.31 16.33
C ILE A 172 0.42 -2.80 16.55
N ARG A 173 0.12 -2.05 15.48
CA ARG A 173 0.13 -0.58 15.49
C ARG A 173 -1.29 -0.03 15.36
N PHE A 174 -1.70 0.75 16.35
CA PHE A 174 -2.92 1.55 16.33
C PHE A 174 -2.58 2.97 15.87
N GLU A 175 -3.21 3.42 14.80
CA GLU A 175 -2.94 4.74 14.23
C GLU A 175 -4.22 5.42 13.75
N LYS A 176 -4.09 6.71 13.44
CA LYS A 176 -5.18 7.53 12.95
C LYS A 176 -5.78 6.96 11.67
N ALA A 177 -7.08 6.72 11.70
CA ALA A 177 -7.77 6.11 10.59
C ALA A 177 -8.07 7.15 9.48
N SER A 178 -7.47 7.01 8.28
CA SER A 178 -7.49 8.07 7.25
C SER A 178 -8.78 8.14 6.41
N PHE A 179 -9.96 8.02 7.03
CA PHE A 179 -11.23 7.83 6.32
C PHE A 179 -11.88 9.11 5.76
N SER A 180 -11.41 10.28 6.19
CA SER A 180 -11.97 11.56 5.78
C SER A 180 -10.84 12.55 5.49
N LYS A 181 -10.87 13.19 4.31
CA LYS A 181 -9.94 14.27 3.92
C LYS A 181 -10.43 15.65 4.35
N THR A 182 -11.39 15.73 5.30
CA THR A 182 -11.92 17.01 5.77
C THR A 182 -10.84 17.83 6.48
N ASP A 183 -10.98 19.15 6.50
CA ASP A 183 -10.02 20.01 7.21
C ASP A 183 -10.05 19.80 8.72
N ILE A 184 -11.17 19.33 9.26
CA ILE A 184 -11.31 18.94 10.66
C ILE A 184 -10.50 17.68 10.93
N SER A 185 -10.60 16.64 10.07
CA SER A 185 -9.84 15.41 10.27
C SER A 185 -8.34 15.69 10.31
N LYS A 186 -7.82 16.63 9.51
CA LYS A 186 -6.40 17.03 9.52
C LYS A 186 -5.95 17.65 10.85
N LYS A 187 -6.86 18.35 11.55
CA LYS A 187 -6.55 19.06 12.82
C LYS A 187 -6.60 18.14 14.04
N VAL A 188 -7.39 17.06 13.99
CA VAL A 188 -7.46 16.11 15.11
C VAL A 188 -6.12 15.39 15.26
N LYS A 189 -5.53 15.52 16.44
CA LYS A 189 -4.35 14.76 16.84
C LYS A 189 -4.81 13.43 17.46
N VAL A 190 -4.26 12.34 16.95
CA VAL A 190 -4.44 10.98 17.45
C VAL A 190 -3.05 10.40 17.60
N ASN A 191 -2.76 9.82 18.77
CA ASN A 191 -1.47 9.20 19.00
C ASN A 191 -1.37 7.88 18.24
N THR A 192 -0.15 7.58 17.78
CA THR A 192 0.16 6.25 17.27
C THR A 192 0.68 5.43 18.44
N VAL A 193 0.04 4.29 18.69
CA VAL A 193 0.51 3.30 19.67
C VAL A 193 1.02 2.10 18.91
N THR A 194 2.17 1.57 19.31
CA THR A 194 2.72 0.34 18.75
C THR A 194 3.00 -0.62 19.88
N VAL A 195 2.36 -1.78 19.82
CA VAL A 195 2.49 -2.88 20.77
C VAL A 195 3.50 -3.87 20.20
N THR A 196 4.49 -4.20 21.01
CA THR A 196 5.59 -5.14 20.73
C THR A 196 5.91 -6.02 21.93
N ASP A 197 5.14 -5.88 23.02
CA ASP A 197 5.32 -6.65 24.24
C ASP A 197 4.61 -7.99 24.10
N ASP A 198 5.31 -9.10 24.37
CA ASP A 198 4.82 -10.45 24.10
C ASP A 198 3.52 -10.77 24.85
N GLU A 199 3.37 -10.32 26.10
CA GLU A 199 2.14 -10.57 26.89
C GLU A 199 0.96 -9.81 26.28
N GLN A 200 1.17 -8.56 25.88
CA GLN A 200 0.14 -7.76 25.22
C GLN A 200 -0.21 -8.29 23.83
N LEU A 201 0.77 -8.76 23.06
CA LEU A 201 0.56 -9.40 21.77
C LEU A 201 -0.21 -10.72 21.92
N GLY A 202 0.11 -11.50 22.96
CA GLY A 202 -0.64 -12.69 23.38
C GLY A 202 -2.12 -12.39 23.56
N LYS A 203 -2.41 -11.39 24.41
CA LYS A 203 -3.79 -10.97 24.67
C LYS A 203 -4.49 -10.41 23.43
N LEU A 204 -3.79 -9.63 22.61
CA LEU A 204 -4.36 -9.11 21.35
C LEU A 204 -4.70 -10.23 20.36
N TYR A 205 -3.85 -11.25 20.26
CA TYR A 205 -4.11 -12.42 19.42
C TYR A 205 -5.35 -13.18 19.90
N GLU A 206 -5.48 -13.41 21.21
CA GLU A 206 -6.66 -14.05 21.79
C GLU A 206 -7.95 -13.25 21.51
N ILE A 207 -7.94 -11.95 21.81
CA ILE A 207 -9.10 -11.09 21.64
C ILE A 207 -9.52 -11.00 20.17
N PHE A 208 -8.58 -10.71 19.27
CA PHE A 208 -8.91 -10.58 17.85
C PHE A 208 -9.28 -11.94 17.26
N GLY A 209 -8.53 -12.99 17.61
CA GLY A 209 -8.73 -14.33 17.10
C GLY A 209 -10.09 -14.94 17.46
N SER A 210 -10.68 -14.53 18.59
CA SER A 210 -12.00 -15.01 19.03
C SER A 210 -13.19 -14.31 18.38
N LEU A 211 -12.97 -13.26 17.58
CA LEU A 211 -14.06 -12.50 16.97
C LEU A 211 -14.66 -13.27 15.79
N ASP A 212 -15.99 -13.36 15.75
CA ASP A 212 -16.73 -14.07 14.71
C ASP A 212 -17.02 -13.16 13.53
N ASP A 213 -16.94 -13.70 12.30
CA ASP A 213 -17.40 -13.02 11.09
C ASP A 213 -18.90 -12.73 11.17
N THR A 214 -19.28 -11.49 10.87
CA THR A 214 -20.67 -11.06 10.79
C THR A 214 -20.93 -10.36 9.47
N LYS A 215 -22.12 -10.62 8.90
CA LYS A 215 -22.61 -9.84 7.75
C LYS A 215 -22.85 -8.41 8.20
N ILE A 216 -22.25 -7.47 7.48
CA ILE A 216 -22.29 -6.03 7.76
C ILE A 216 -23.72 -5.58 8.10
N GLU A 217 -23.97 -5.15 9.34
CA GLU A 217 -25.05 -4.22 9.61
C GLU A 217 -24.59 -2.80 9.24
N PHE A 218 -25.39 -2.12 8.41
CA PHE A 218 -25.07 -0.78 7.95
C PHE A 218 -24.84 0.14 9.16
N THR A 219 -23.63 0.69 9.21
CA THR A 219 -23.19 1.61 10.26
C THR A 219 -23.96 2.94 10.15
N LYS A 220 -24.57 3.42 11.25
CA LYS A 220 -25.17 4.78 11.27
C LYS A 220 -24.12 5.81 10.85
N TYR A 221 -24.36 6.52 9.75
CA TYR A 221 -23.44 7.51 9.20
C TYR A 221 -23.73 8.88 9.82
N ILE A 222 -22.78 9.46 10.57
CA ILE A 222 -22.82 10.89 10.87
C ILE A 222 -22.43 11.64 9.60
N ASP A 223 -23.36 12.45 9.09
CA ASP A 223 -23.08 13.35 7.97
C ASP A 223 -22.02 14.37 8.37
N HIS A 224 -20.88 14.38 7.68
CA HIS A 224 -19.79 15.35 7.86
C HIS A 224 -20.21 16.81 7.60
N ARG A 225 -21.43 17.04 7.10
CA ARG A 225 -22.06 18.35 6.91
C ARG A 225 -22.93 18.79 8.10
N CYS A 226 -23.12 17.92 9.09
CA CYS A 226 -23.79 18.26 10.35
C CYS A 226 -23.06 19.42 11.02
N GLU A 227 -23.80 20.46 11.42
CA GLU A 227 -23.24 21.66 12.01
C GLU A 227 -22.51 21.35 13.32
N GLU A 228 -23.03 20.40 14.12
CA GLU A 228 -22.36 19.89 15.33
C GLU A 228 -21.07 19.11 15.04
N TYR A 229 -20.97 18.43 13.89
CA TYR A 229 -19.72 17.81 13.43
C TYR A 229 -18.72 18.86 12.97
N LEU A 230 -19.19 19.88 12.22
CA LEU A 230 -18.35 20.94 11.68
C LEU A 230 -17.81 21.89 12.75
N ASN A 231 -18.59 22.15 13.80
CA ASN A 231 -18.19 22.99 14.92
C ASN A 231 -17.44 22.23 16.03
N GLY A 232 -17.31 20.90 15.91
CA GLY A 232 -16.56 20.04 16.83
C GLY A 232 -17.29 19.69 18.13
N THR A 233 -18.62 19.79 18.15
CA THR A 233 -19.45 19.45 19.33
C THR A 233 -19.80 17.96 19.38
N LEU A 234 -19.88 17.27 18.24
CA LEU A 234 -20.01 15.81 18.18
C LEU A 234 -18.64 15.10 18.22
N PRO A 235 -18.55 13.87 18.77
CA PRO A 235 -17.36 13.04 18.65
C PRO A 235 -17.05 12.83 17.18
N LEU A 236 -15.83 13.19 16.79
CA LEU A 236 -15.39 12.92 15.44
C LEU A 236 -15.00 11.45 15.40
N SER A 237 -15.57 10.68 14.48
CA SER A 237 -15.22 9.25 14.29
C SER A 237 -13.69 9.03 14.13
N ILE A 238 -12.96 10.05 13.65
CA ILE A 238 -11.49 10.09 13.59
C ILE A 238 -10.79 10.02 14.96
N GLN A 239 -11.46 10.40 16.06
CA GLN A 239 -10.94 10.36 17.43
C GLN A 239 -11.07 8.97 18.05
N THR A 240 -12.11 8.22 17.67
CA THR A 240 -12.44 6.93 18.29
C THR A 240 -11.98 5.75 17.47
N ILE A 241 -12.08 5.82 16.15
CA ILE A 241 -11.72 4.73 15.24
C ILE A 241 -10.19 4.67 15.08
N ARG A 242 -9.65 3.45 15.02
CA ARG A 242 -8.23 3.21 14.73
C ARG A 242 -8.07 2.42 13.44
N LYS A 243 -7.07 2.80 12.64
CA LYS A 243 -6.44 1.87 11.72
C LYS A 243 -5.54 0.99 12.57
N VAL A 244 -5.66 -0.32 12.41
CA VAL A 244 -4.81 -1.29 13.08
C VAL A 244 -3.95 -1.96 12.01
N THR A 245 -2.63 -1.92 12.16
CA THR A 245 -1.72 -2.66 11.29
C THR A 245 -1.08 -3.76 12.12
N MET A 246 -1.29 -5.02 11.77
CA MET A 246 -0.55 -6.14 12.36
C MET A 246 0.56 -6.52 11.40
N GLU A 247 1.80 -6.48 11.88
CA GLU A 247 2.99 -6.93 11.14
C GLU A 247 3.40 -8.30 11.69
N PHE A 248 3.67 -9.25 10.80
CA PHE A 248 3.97 -10.62 11.14
C PHE A 248 5.47 -10.93 10.98
N GLU A 249 5.96 -11.95 11.67
CA GLU A 249 7.37 -12.38 11.61
C GLU A 249 7.78 -12.86 10.22
N ASN A 250 6.83 -13.39 9.43
CA ASN A 250 7.05 -13.77 8.03
C ASN A 250 7.19 -12.55 7.07
N GLY A 251 7.11 -11.32 7.59
CA GLY A 251 7.25 -10.09 6.82
C GLY A 251 5.98 -9.62 6.11
N THR A 252 4.87 -10.37 6.20
CA THR A 252 3.56 -9.91 5.74
C THR A 252 2.88 -9.03 6.78
N SER A 253 1.79 -8.38 6.38
CA SER A 253 1.02 -7.51 7.25
C SER A 253 -0.44 -7.46 6.83
N ILE A 254 -1.32 -7.17 7.77
CA ILE A 254 -2.74 -6.93 7.53
C ILE A 254 -3.16 -5.56 8.08
N GLU A 255 -4.01 -4.87 7.33
CA GLU A 255 -4.61 -3.61 7.76
C GLU A 255 -6.09 -3.82 8.11
N LEU A 256 -6.45 -3.44 9.32
CA LEU A 256 -7.78 -3.55 9.89
C LEU A 256 -8.30 -2.17 10.32
N ARG A 257 -9.61 -2.08 10.52
CA ARG A 257 -10.28 -0.94 11.14
C ARG A 257 -10.90 -1.41 12.44
N PHE A 258 -10.46 -0.84 13.55
CA PHE A 258 -11.09 -1.06 14.85
C PHE A 258 -12.04 0.09 15.16
N ASP A 259 -13.32 -0.24 15.35
CA ASP A 259 -14.39 0.70 15.69
C ASP A 259 -14.99 0.34 17.05
N PRO A 260 -14.51 0.95 18.15
CA PRO A 260 -14.92 0.56 19.50
C PRO A 260 -16.38 0.88 19.79
N TYR A 261 -16.97 1.85 19.08
CA TYR A 261 -18.38 2.21 19.26
C TYR A 261 -19.31 1.12 18.74
N TYR A 262 -19.02 0.59 17.54
CA TYR A 262 -19.77 -0.53 16.96
C TYR A 262 -19.25 -1.89 17.42
N LYS A 263 -18.29 -1.92 18.34
CA LYS A 263 -17.66 -3.15 18.86
C LYS A 263 -17.23 -4.08 17.73
N ASN A 264 -16.55 -3.53 16.71
CA ASN A 264 -16.15 -4.34 15.56
C ASN A 264 -14.74 -4.07 15.07
N LEU A 265 -14.16 -5.10 14.48
CA LEU A 265 -12.87 -5.11 13.79
C LEU A 265 -13.13 -5.48 12.34
N ARG A 266 -12.73 -4.64 11.39
CA ARG A 266 -13.04 -4.86 9.97
C ARG A 266 -11.79 -5.01 9.14
N LEU A 267 -11.81 -5.95 8.20
CA LEU A 267 -10.87 -5.93 7.09
C LEU A 267 -11.14 -4.70 6.24
N LYS A 268 -10.08 -4.13 5.66
CA LYS A 268 -10.16 -2.98 4.77
C LYS A 268 -11.03 -3.34 3.55
N ASN A 269 -12.34 -3.07 3.65
CA ASN A 269 -13.41 -3.09 2.64
C ASN A 269 -14.41 -4.26 2.63
N THR A 270 -14.38 -5.21 3.58
CA THR A 270 -15.17 -6.45 3.43
C THR A 270 -15.69 -7.01 4.76
N ASN A 271 -15.04 -8.01 5.36
CA ASN A 271 -15.53 -8.69 6.55
C ASN A 271 -15.52 -7.78 7.79
N SER A 272 -16.56 -7.92 8.59
CA SER A 272 -16.66 -7.34 9.93
C SER A 272 -16.61 -8.48 10.93
N PHE A 273 -15.82 -8.30 11.98
CA PHE A 273 -15.67 -9.26 13.07
C PHE A 273 -16.17 -8.63 14.36
N GLU A 274 -17.01 -9.34 15.08
CA GLU A 274 -17.71 -8.87 16.30
C GLU A 274 -17.60 -9.89 17.43
N GLY A 275 -18.21 -9.59 18.58
CA GLY A 275 -18.22 -10.49 19.74
C GLY A 275 -17.21 -10.15 20.84
N PHE A 276 -16.70 -8.91 20.89
CA PHE A 276 -15.86 -8.48 22.01
C PHE A 276 -16.57 -8.65 23.35
N ALA A 277 -15.89 -9.31 24.30
CA ALA A 277 -16.25 -9.18 25.71
C ALA A 277 -16.06 -7.72 26.18
N GLU A 278 -16.87 -7.28 27.14
CA GLU A 278 -16.83 -5.89 27.61
C GLU A 278 -15.47 -5.51 28.21
N GLU A 279 -14.87 -6.42 28.97
CA GLU A 279 -13.54 -6.23 29.57
C GLU A 279 -12.43 -6.13 28.52
N ASP A 280 -12.51 -6.93 27.45
CA ASP A 280 -11.55 -6.90 26.35
C ASP A 280 -11.68 -5.63 25.52
N LEU A 281 -12.91 -5.18 25.26
CA LEU A 281 -13.16 -3.92 24.58
C LEU A 281 -12.60 -2.73 25.36
N ASN A 282 -12.85 -2.69 26.68
CA ASN A 282 -12.34 -1.62 27.54
C ASN A 282 -10.80 -1.62 27.59
N TRP A 283 -10.20 -2.80 27.69
CA TRP A 283 -8.75 -2.95 27.63
C TRP A 283 -8.17 -2.51 26.28
N LEU A 284 -8.83 -2.84 25.17
CA LEU A 284 -8.45 -2.41 23.82
C LEU A 284 -8.52 -0.88 23.65
N ILE A 285 -9.55 -0.25 24.21
CA ILE A 285 -9.71 1.21 24.21
C ILE A 285 -8.53 1.87 24.95
N GLU A 286 -8.15 1.31 26.10
CA GLU A 286 -7.03 1.80 26.90
C GLU A 286 -5.68 1.64 26.17
N ILE A 287 -5.36 0.42 25.72
CA ILE A 287 -4.07 0.16 25.05
C ILE A 287 -3.93 0.91 23.73
N ALA A 288 -5.03 1.17 23.01
CA ALA A 288 -5.02 1.92 21.76
C ALA A 288 -5.09 3.46 21.95
N ASP A 289 -5.01 3.93 23.20
CA ASP A 289 -5.10 5.34 23.59
C ASP A 289 -6.33 6.03 22.95
N ILE A 290 -7.50 5.41 23.15
CA ILE A 290 -8.78 5.90 22.63
C ILE A 290 -9.53 6.62 23.75
N ASN A 291 -9.76 7.92 23.56
CA ASN A 291 -10.66 8.66 24.42
C ASN A 291 -12.11 8.44 23.98
N MET A 292 -12.92 7.87 24.88
CA MET A 292 -14.35 7.61 24.67
C MET A 292 -15.28 8.62 25.40
N ASP A 293 -14.73 9.66 26.04
CA ASP A 293 -15.48 10.61 26.88
C ASP A 293 -16.48 11.47 26.09
N HIS A 294 -16.34 11.52 24.78
CA HIS A 294 -17.19 12.32 23.90
C HIS A 294 -18.14 11.49 23.04
N VAL A 295 -18.27 10.18 23.28
CA VAL A 295 -19.06 9.27 22.44
C VAL A 295 -20.56 9.40 22.71
N ASP A 296 -21.13 10.54 22.35
CA ASP A 296 -22.56 10.69 22.14
C ASP A 296 -22.80 10.92 20.65
N TYR A 297 -22.98 9.82 19.92
CA TYR A 297 -23.57 9.87 18.60
C TYR A 297 -25.05 10.20 18.82
N GLY A 298 -25.36 11.49 18.95
CA GLY A 298 -26.74 11.95 19.14
C GLY A 298 -27.69 11.15 18.25
N THR A 299 -28.79 10.67 18.81
CA THR A 299 -29.83 9.93 18.08
C THR A 299 -30.35 10.80 16.94
N VAL A 300 -29.80 10.63 15.74
CA VAL A 300 -30.38 11.16 14.52
C VAL A 300 -30.72 9.98 13.62
N PHE A 301 -32.02 9.86 13.35
CA PHE A 301 -32.73 8.90 12.50
C PHE A 301 -33.24 7.60 13.15
N ASP A 302 -34.43 7.71 13.77
CA ASP A 302 -35.46 6.66 13.79
C ASP A 302 -36.69 7.02 12.91
N GLU A 303 -36.69 8.13 12.16
CA GLU A 303 -37.88 8.59 11.40
C GLU A 303 -37.82 8.35 9.87
N PHE A 304 -37.17 7.29 9.39
CA PHE A 304 -37.24 6.95 7.95
C PHE A 304 -37.80 5.56 7.63
N ASN A 305 -38.45 4.89 8.60
CA ASN A 305 -39.04 3.57 8.36
C ASN A 305 -40.51 3.39 8.78
N GLU A 306 -41.28 4.47 8.92
CA GLU A 306 -42.73 4.38 8.98
C GLU A 306 -43.39 5.45 8.10
N GLY A 307 -43.66 5.09 6.84
CA GLY A 307 -44.47 5.90 5.94
C GLY A 307 -43.84 6.05 4.56
N GLY A 308 -44.10 5.08 3.68
CA GLY A 308 -43.87 5.25 2.26
C GLY A 308 -44.76 6.38 1.72
N GLU A 309 -44.18 7.55 1.52
CA GLU A 309 -44.63 8.49 0.50
C GLU A 309 -43.41 9.02 -0.27
N GLU A 310 -43.48 8.80 -1.58
CA GLU A 310 -42.52 9.21 -2.57
C GLU A 310 -42.54 10.75 -2.68
N VAL A 311 -41.59 11.44 -2.04
CA VAL A 311 -41.43 12.89 -2.23
C VAL A 311 -40.63 13.14 -3.51
N THR A 312 -41.30 13.04 -4.65
CA THR A 312 -40.87 13.67 -5.90
C THR A 312 -41.08 15.18 -5.79
N ASP A 313 -40.03 15.91 -5.44
CA ASP A 313 -39.68 17.25 -5.96
C ASP A 313 -38.79 17.98 -4.96
N ARG A 314 -37.53 18.18 -5.32
CA ARG A 314 -36.79 19.36 -4.87
C ARG A 314 -36.19 20.06 -6.08
N PRO A 315 -36.44 21.37 -6.24
CA PRO A 315 -36.00 22.09 -7.42
C PRO A 315 -34.47 22.20 -7.44
N ARG A 316 -33.88 22.02 -8.63
CA ARG A 316 -32.47 22.37 -8.88
C ARG A 316 -32.26 23.84 -8.49
N PRO A 317 -31.22 24.17 -7.71
CA PRO A 317 -30.82 25.55 -7.55
C PRO A 317 -30.36 26.08 -8.92
N ALA A 318 -30.96 27.20 -9.32
CA ALA A 318 -30.55 27.96 -10.48
C ALA A 318 -29.32 28.81 -10.13
N ASN A 319 -28.37 28.78 -11.07
CA ASN A 319 -27.11 29.55 -11.20
C ASN A 319 -25.92 29.07 -10.35
#